data_AF-A0A7S1SBM8-F1
#
_entry.id   AF-A0A7S1SBM8-F1
#
_cell.length_a   1.000
_cell.length_b   1.000
_cell.length_c   1.000
_cell.angle_alpha   90.00
_cell.angle_beta   90.00
_cell.angle_gamma   90.00
#
_symmetry.space_group_name_H-M   'P 1'
#
loop_
_entity.id
_entity.type
_entity.pdbx_description
1 polymer ?
#
loop_
_entity_poly.entity_id
_entity_poly.type
_entity_poly.pdbx_seq_one_letter_code
_entity_poly.pdbx_strand_id
1 'polypeptide(L)'
;MLVLIAGGFVLSWLLNEWQASLKDHLAHEHIAGRLLSILPAIVISLINFLLRVAGRIFGSLEYQETWGQEEFSQGVKMFWSMLINTACVVLFINAHPQDWYTKGGLVDDVFYMLVIDSIVARICLFCDCTYAFNYLYRRQLTDEKLACMNDAIVKNCPRKTPEQEEALEQMVAEIDGYKQAYEPEELDNPDRYARVLVTFLCSVFFAPVFPAAVFIGMAG
;
A
#
# COMPACT_ATOMS: atom_id res chain seq x y z
N MET A 1 -1.83 -9.56 -10.89
CA MET A 1 -3.11 -8.99 -10.40
C MET A 1 -4.14 -10.08 -10.12
N LEU A 2 -4.70 -10.75 -11.13
CA LEU A 2 -5.78 -11.74 -10.95
C LEU A 2 -5.44 -12.87 -9.96
N VAL A 3 -4.21 -13.39 -9.98
CA VAL A 3 -3.76 -14.42 -9.03
C VAL A 3 -3.79 -13.92 -7.59
N LEU A 4 -3.42 -12.66 -7.35
CA LEU A 4 -3.48 -12.06 -6.00
C LEU A 4 -4.92 -11.88 -5.54
N ILE A 5 -5.81 -11.44 -6.44
CA ILE A 5 -7.25 -11.32 -6.14
C ILE A 5 -7.85 -12.70 -5.85
N ALA A 6 -7.56 -13.71 -6.66
CA ALA A 6 -8.06 -15.07 -6.47
C ALA A 6 -7.53 -15.70 -5.18
N GLY A 7 -6.22 -15.57 -4.91
CA GLY A 7 -5.63 -16.00 -3.64
C GLY A 7 -6.24 -15.28 -2.45
N GLY A 8 -6.55 -13.99 -2.61
CA GLY A 8 -7.21 -13.20 -1.59
C GLY A 8 -8.64 -13.57 -1.31
N PHE A 9 -9.38 -13.86 -2.36
CA PHE A 9 -10.72 -14.42 -2.26
C PHE A 9 -10.70 -15.74 -1.50
N VAL A 10 -9.82 -16.68 -1.88
CA VAL A 10 -9.70 -17.98 -1.18
C VAL A 10 -9.32 -17.79 0.28
N LEU A 11 -8.35 -16.93 0.58
CA LEU A 11 -7.93 -16.66 1.96
C LEU A 11 -9.07 -16.06 2.79
N SER A 12 -9.76 -15.05 2.25
CA SER A 12 -10.88 -14.39 2.94
C SER A 12 -12.07 -15.34 3.12
N TRP A 13 -12.34 -16.20 2.15
CA TRP A 13 -13.37 -17.25 2.26
C TRP A 13 -13.02 -18.27 3.34
N LEU A 14 -11.79 -18.79 3.37
CA LEU A 14 -11.32 -19.72 4.41
C LEU A 14 -11.41 -19.10 5.80
N LEU A 15 -11.10 -17.81 5.93
CA LEU A 15 -11.19 -17.09 7.20
C LEU A 15 -12.63 -16.89 7.65
N ASN A 16 -13.55 -16.63 6.70
CA ASN A 16 -14.98 -16.54 7.01
C ASN A 16 -15.53 -17.89 7.49
N GLU A 17 -15.18 -18.99 6.82
CA GLU A 17 -15.55 -20.35 7.25
C GLU A 17 -14.95 -20.70 8.63
N TRP A 18 -13.68 -20.35 8.84
CA TRP A 18 -13.03 -20.55 10.14
C TRP A 18 -13.68 -19.72 11.25
N GLN A 19 -14.09 -18.49 10.93
CA GLN A 19 -14.82 -17.61 11.84
C GLN A 19 -16.20 -18.17 12.19
N ALA A 20 -16.93 -18.74 11.22
CA ALA A 20 -18.19 -19.42 11.48
C ALA A 20 -17.99 -20.61 12.43
N SER A 21 -16.96 -21.42 12.22
CA SER A 21 -16.65 -22.57 13.09
C SER A 21 -16.27 -22.15 14.52
N LEU A 22 -15.52 -21.06 14.68
CA LEU A 22 -15.07 -20.58 15.99
C LEU A 22 -16.14 -19.82 16.77
N LYS A 23 -17.14 -19.23 16.10
CA LYS A 23 -18.26 -18.51 16.75
C LYS A 23 -18.98 -19.41 17.77
N ASP A 24 -19.12 -20.69 17.48
CA ASP A 24 -19.77 -21.66 18.36
C ASP A 24 -18.94 -21.99 19.61
N HIS A 25 -17.61 -21.91 19.51
CA HIS A 25 -16.69 -22.21 20.61
C HIS A 25 -16.37 -20.98 21.48
N LEU A 26 -16.39 -19.78 20.90
CA LEU A 26 -16.01 -18.53 21.57
C LEU A 26 -17.20 -17.67 22.02
N ALA A 27 -18.42 -18.22 22.03
CA ALA A 27 -19.63 -17.50 22.43
C ALA A 27 -19.54 -16.83 23.83
N HIS A 28 -18.64 -17.29 24.70
CA HIS A 28 -18.43 -16.73 26.05
C HIS A 28 -17.41 -15.59 26.14
N GLU A 29 -16.57 -15.36 25.13
CA GLU A 29 -15.56 -14.29 25.14
C GLU A 29 -15.90 -13.15 24.17
N HIS A 30 -16.50 -12.09 24.71
CA HIS A 30 -16.94 -10.93 23.93
C HIS A 30 -15.83 -10.20 23.17
N ILE A 31 -14.57 -10.25 23.65
CA ILE A 31 -13.44 -9.55 23.02
C ILE A 31 -12.93 -10.35 21.81
N ALA A 32 -12.75 -11.65 21.98
CA ALA A 32 -12.22 -12.51 20.93
C ALA A 32 -13.17 -12.57 19.71
N GLY A 33 -14.48 -12.60 19.95
CA GLY A 33 -15.48 -12.53 18.87
C GLY A 33 -15.43 -11.23 18.06
N ARG A 34 -15.08 -10.10 18.68
CA ARG A 34 -14.91 -8.81 17.96
C ARG A 34 -13.64 -8.77 17.13
N LEU A 35 -12.53 -9.26 17.67
CA LEU A 35 -11.27 -9.35 16.91
C LEU A 35 -11.41 -10.25 15.69
N LEU A 36 -12.14 -11.36 15.84
CA LEU A 36 -12.42 -12.28 14.75
C LEU A 36 -13.22 -11.62 13.62
N SER A 37 -14.22 -10.78 13.95
CA SER A 37 -15.01 -10.06 12.93
C SER A 37 -14.25 -8.98 12.16
N ILE A 38 -13.10 -8.51 12.65
CA ILE A 38 -12.30 -7.48 11.96
C ILE A 38 -11.30 -8.14 10.99
N LEU A 39 -11.03 -9.43 11.18
CA LEU A 39 -9.97 -10.15 10.48
C LEU A 39 -10.17 -10.24 8.96
N PRO A 40 -11.38 -10.48 8.41
CA PRO A 40 -11.62 -10.42 6.97
C PRO A 40 -11.26 -9.04 6.38
N ALA A 41 -11.67 -7.95 7.05
CA ALA A 41 -11.36 -6.59 6.61
C ALA A 41 -9.84 -6.30 6.59
N ILE A 42 -9.10 -6.80 7.60
CA ILE A 42 -7.63 -6.69 7.64
C ILE A 42 -6.99 -7.42 6.45
N VAL A 43 -7.47 -8.62 6.13
CA VAL A 43 -6.92 -9.41 5.02
C VAL A 43 -7.20 -8.73 3.68
N ILE A 44 -8.41 -8.24 3.46
CA ILE A 44 -8.75 -7.47 2.24
C ILE A 44 -7.83 -6.25 2.10
N SER A 45 -7.62 -5.51 3.20
CA SER A 45 -6.73 -4.34 3.24
C SER A 45 -5.27 -4.70 2.93
N LEU A 46 -4.77 -5.82 3.47
CA LEU A 46 -3.43 -6.33 3.19
C LEU A 46 -3.28 -6.70 1.71
N ILE A 47 -4.31 -7.28 1.11
CA ILE A 47 -4.28 -7.65 -0.31
C ILE A 47 -4.35 -6.42 -1.20
N ASN A 48 -5.13 -5.41 -0.83
CA ASN A 48 -5.08 -4.08 -1.46
C ASN A 48 -3.67 -3.47 -1.39
N PHE A 49 -2.92 -3.68 -0.30
CA PHE A 49 -1.51 -3.31 -0.23
C PHE A 49 -0.65 -4.06 -1.26
N LEU A 50 -0.76 -5.39 -1.33
CA LEU A 50 0.00 -6.18 -2.29
C LEU A 50 -0.37 -5.86 -3.75
N LEU A 51 -1.63 -5.57 -4.04
CA LEU A 51 -2.11 -5.18 -5.37
C LEU A 51 -1.53 -3.83 -5.80
N ARG A 52 -1.35 -2.88 -4.88
CA ARG A 52 -0.66 -1.60 -5.16
C ARG A 52 0.80 -1.84 -5.57
N VAL A 53 1.53 -2.61 -4.77
CA VAL A 53 2.93 -2.96 -5.08
C VAL A 53 3.04 -3.67 -6.43
N ALA A 54 2.18 -4.66 -6.66
CA ALA A 54 2.13 -5.36 -7.94
C ALA A 54 1.78 -4.43 -9.11
N GLY A 55 0.87 -3.48 -8.91
CA GLY A 55 0.49 -2.48 -9.92
C GLY A 55 1.64 -1.59 -10.36
N ARG A 56 2.50 -1.18 -9.43
CA ARG A 56 3.71 -0.41 -9.74
C ARG A 56 4.69 -1.25 -10.55
N ILE A 57 5.00 -2.45 -10.06
CA ILE A 57 5.96 -3.35 -10.72
C ILE A 57 5.49 -3.66 -12.15
N PHE A 58 4.20 -4.00 -12.34
CA PHE A 58 3.70 -4.29 -13.69
C PHE A 58 3.58 -3.04 -14.57
N GLY A 59 3.40 -1.86 -13.98
CA GLY A 59 3.41 -0.61 -14.73
C GLY A 59 4.79 -0.25 -15.26
N SER A 60 5.82 -0.34 -14.42
CA SER A 60 7.19 -0.01 -14.81
C SER A 60 7.82 -1.03 -15.77
N LEU A 61 7.29 -2.25 -15.81
CA LEU A 61 7.69 -3.27 -16.79
C LEU A 61 7.06 -3.07 -18.17
N GLU A 62 5.99 -2.29 -18.28
CA GLU A 62 5.34 -2.03 -19.57
C GLU A 62 5.99 -0.85 -20.27
N TYR A 63 6.29 -1.03 -21.56
CA TYR A 63 6.80 0.05 -22.38
C TYR A 63 5.69 1.08 -22.63
N GLN A 64 5.94 2.32 -22.23
CA GLN A 64 5.07 3.46 -22.49
C GLN A 64 5.89 4.56 -23.17
N GLU A 65 5.25 5.31 -24.07
CA GLU A 65 5.94 6.37 -24.83
C GLU A 65 6.20 7.61 -23.96
N THR A 66 5.38 7.81 -22.92
CA THR A 66 5.43 8.99 -22.05
C THR A 66 5.23 8.62 -20.59
N TRP A 67 5.85 9.41 -19.70
CA TRP A 67 5.69 9.29 -18.24
C TRP A 67 4.22 9.37 -17.78
N GLY A 68 3.44 10.29 -18.36
CA GLY A 68 2.03 10.43 -18.00
C GLY A 68 1.18 9.22 -18.38
N GLN A 69 1.50 8.51 -19.47
CA GLN A 69 0.83 7.26 -19.83
C GLN A 69 1.19 6.12 -18.87
N GLU A 70 2.44 6.08 -18.42
CA GLU A 70 2.88 5.11 -17.41
C GLU A 70 2.12 5.30 -16.09
N GLU A 71 2.10 6.54 -15.57
CA GLU A 71 1.37 6.90 -14.35
C GLU A 71 -0.12 6.58 -14.47
N PHE A 72 -0.74 6.89 -15.60
CA PHE A 72 -2.15 6.58 -15.86
C PHE A 72 -2.40 5.07 -15.89
N SER A 73 -1.57 4.31 -16.62
CA SER A 73 -1.68 2.85 -16.72
C SER A 73 -1.53 2.19 -15.35
N GLN A 74 -0.54 2.63 -14.56
CA GLN A 74 -0.32 2.23 -13.18
C GLN A 74 -1.57 2.49 -12.32
N GLY A 75 -2.08 3.73 -12.35
CA GLY A 75 -3.26 4.15 -11.58
C GLY A 75 -4.49 3.33 -11.93
N VAL A 76 -4.76 3.10 -13.21
CA VAL A 76 -5.91 2.29 -13.69
C VAL A 76 -5.82 0.85 -13.21
N LYS A 77 -4.65 0.22 -13.29
CA LYS A 77 -4.45 -1.16 -12.82
C LYS A 77 -4.64 -1.28 -11.31
N MET A 78 -4.08 -0.35 -10.54
CA MET A 78 -4.26 -0.30 -9.10
C MET A 78 -5.73 -0.11 -8.75
N PHE A 79 -6.38 0.88 -9.36
CA PHE A 79 -7.79 1.20 -9.15
C PHE A 79 -8.69 -0.01 -9.39
N TRP A 80 -8.65 -0.64 -10.56
CA TRP A 80 -9.52 -1.78 -10.86
C TRP A 80 -9.22 -2.98 -9.99
N SER A 81 -7.95 -3.25 -9.72
CA SER A 81 -7.57 -4.40 -8.89
C SER A 81 -8.07 -4.24 -7.46
N MET A 82 -7.87 -3.04 -6.87
CA MET A 82 -8.37 -2.72 -5.53
C MET A 82 -9.90 -2.69 -5.51
N LEU A 83 -10.57 -2.09 -6.50
CA LEU A 83 -12.02 -2.02 -6.56
C LEU A 83 -12.64 -3.42 -6.61
N ILE A 84 -12.13 -4.31 -7.46
CA ILE A 84 -12.60 -5.71 -7.55
C ILE A 84 -12.34 -6.44 -6.24
N ASN A 85 -11.15 -6.29 -5.65
CA ASN A 85 -10.80 -6.95 -4.39
C ASN A 85 -11.62 -6.42 -3.20
N THR A 86 -12.04 -5.16 -3.23
CA THR A 86 -12.75 -4.49 -2.13
C THR A 86 -14.26 -4.69 -2.26
N ALA A 87 -14.83 -4.44 -3.44
CA ALA A 87 -16.27 -4.55 -3.66
C ALA A 87 -16.70 -5.98 -3.98
N CYS A 88 -16.08 -6.62 -4.97
CA CYS A 88 -16.57 -7.91 -5.45
C CYS A 88 -16.30 -9.03 -4.43
N VAL A 89 -15.06 -9.13 -3.91
CA VAL A 89 -14.71 -10.21 -2.96
C VAL A 89 -15.60 -10.16 -1.72
N VAL A 90 -15.81 -8.98 -1.13
CA VAL A 90 -16.66 -8.78 0.04
C VAL A 90 -18.11 -9.20 -0.24
N LEU A 91 -18.65 -8.78 -1.39
CA LEU A 91 -20.00 -9.19 -1.80
C LEU A 91 -20.12 -10.69 -2.03
N PHE A 92 -19.13 -11.32 -2.66
CA PHE A 92 -19.17 -12.75 -2.95
C PHE A 92 -19.06 -13.59 -1.68
N ILE A 93 -18.24 -13.17 -0.72
CA ILE A 93 -18.12 -13.84 0.59
C ILE A 93 -19.43 -13.72 1.37
N ASN A 94 -20.05 -12.54 1.32
CA ASN A 94 -21.32 -12.26 1.97
C ASN A 94 -22.52 -12.36 1.01
N ALA A 95 -22.51 -13.33 0.10
CA ALA A 95 -23.54 -13.44 -0.94
C ALA A 95 -24.94 -13.72 -0.37
N HIS A 96 -25.04 -14.25 0.86
CA HIS A 96 -26.31 -14.56 1.52
C HIS A 96 -26.93 -13.32 2.17
N PRO A 97 -28.09 -12.83 1.68
CA PRO A 97 -28.70 -11.59 2.18
C PRO A 97 -29.14 -11.64 3.65
N GLN A 98 -29.36 -12.85 4.18
CA GLN A 98 -29.78 -13.06 5.56
C GLN A 98 -28.71 -12.64 6.56
N ASP A 99 -27.44 -12.68 6.15
CA ASP A 99 -26.30 -12.40 7.01
C ASP A 99 -25.81 -10.95 6.92
N TRP A 100 -26.36 -10.13 6.01
CA TRP A 100 -25.81 -8.78 5.75
C TRP A 100 -25.79 -7.87 6.97
N TYR A 101 -26.81 -7.98 7.82
CA TYR A 101 -26.99 -7.13 9.01
C TYR A 101 -26.67 -7.87 10.31
N THR A 102 -26.15 -9.10 10.25
CA THR A 102 -25.73 -9.83 11.45
C THR A 102 -24.31 -9.43 11.85
N LYS A 103 -23.90 -9.77 13.08
CA LYS A 103 -22.56 -9.44 13.58
C LYS A 103 -21.49 -10.21 12.81
N GLY A 104 -20.54 -9.47 12.23
CA GLY A 104 -19.54 -9.99 11.29
C GLY A 104 -20.16 -10.43 9.96
N GLY A 105 -21.22 -9.76 9.54
CA GLY A 105 -21.78 -9.84 8.19
C GLY A 105 -21.30 -8.70 7.30
N LEU A 106 -21.93 -8.56 6.12
CA LEU A 106 -21.55 -7.59 5.09
C LEU A 106 -21.36 -6.15 5.62
N VAL A 107 -22.28 -5.65 6.43
CA VAL A 107 -22.24 -4.27 6.93
C VAL A 107 -21.04 -4.05 7.84
N ASP A 108 -20.75 -5.00 8.74
CA ASP A 108 -19.60 -4.92 9.64
C ASP A 108 -18.30 -4.97 8.86
N ASP A 109 -18.19 -5.88 7.88
CA ASP A 109 -17.01 -6.01 7.02
C ASP A 109 -16.74 -4.71 6.25
N VAL A 110 -17.77 -4.16 5.59
CA VAL A 110 -17.66 -2.90 4.84
C VAL A 110 -17.29 -1.75 5.76
N PHE A 111 -17.89 -1.68 6.96
CA PHE A 111 -17.58 -0.65 7.95
C PHE A 111 -16.11 -0.70 8.37
N TYR A 112 -15.62 -1.85 8.84
CA TYR A 112 -14.23 -1.97 9.28
C TYR A 112 -13.24 -1.79 8.14
N MET A 113 -13.56 -2.29 6.95
CA MET A 113 -12.72 -2.11 5.77
C MET A 113 -12.58 -0.63 5.40
N LEU A 114 -13.67 0.14 5.33
CA LEU A 114 -13.60 1.58 5.04
C LEU A 114 -12.87 2.37 6.14
N VAL A 115 -13.05 1.99 7.40
CA VAL A 115 -12.32 2.59 8.54
C VAL A 115 -10.83 2.27 8.47
N ILE A 116 -10.46 1.02 8.20
CA ILE A 116 -9.06 0.61 8.06
C ILE A 116 -8.44 1.33 6.86
N ASP A 117 -9.08 1.34 5.70
CA ASP A 117 -8.53 1.99 4.51
C ASP A 117 -8.34 3.50 4.70
N SER A 118 -9.30 4.19 5.32
CA SER A 118 -9.20 5.64 5.62
C SER A 118 -8.09 5.96 6.62
N ILE A 119 -7.92 5.14 7.67
CA ILE A 119 -6.88 5.33 8.68
C ILE A 119 -5.50 4.95 8.11
N VAL A 120 -5.37 3.76 7.52
CA VAL A 120 -4.10 3.22 7.00
C VAL A 120 -3.56 4.13 5.91
N ALA A 121 -4.39 4.66 5.01
CA ALA A 121 -3.92 5.57 3.98
C ALA A 121 -3.25 6.82 4.57
N ARG A 122 -3.85 7.40 5.62
CA ARG A 122 -3.30 8.57 6.31
C ARG A 122 -2.07 8.24 7.12
N ILE A 123 -2.07 7.13 7.85
CA ILE A 123 -0.89 6.67 8.59
C ILE A 123 0.27 6.47 7.62
N CYS A 124 0.06 5.81 6.47
CA CYS A 124 1.10 5.66 5.46
C CYS A 124 1.60 7.01 4.92
N LEU A 125 0.71 7.99 4.73
CA LEU A 125 1.07 9.33 4.27
C LEU A 125 1.87 10.12 5.33
N PHE A 126 1.52 9.98 6.62
CA PHE A 126 2.24 10.65 7.72
C PHE A 126 3.54 9.94 8.10
N CYS A 127 3.58 8.61 8.00
CA CYS A 127 4.74 7.81 8.39
C CYS A 127 5.84 7.83 7.34
N ASP A 128 5.59 8.38 6.13
CA ASP A 128 6.49 8.51 5.00
C ASP A 128 7.78 7.67 5.16
N CYS A 129 7.61 6.36 5.00
CA CYS A 129 8.67 5.41 5.33
C CYS A 129 9.91 5.67 4.46
N THR A 130 9.71 6.17 3.24
CA THR A 130 10.76 6.59 2.33
C THR A 130 11.51 7.78 2.90
N TYR A 131 10.80 8.84 3.31
CA TYR A 131 11.42 9.97 3.99
C TYR A 131 12.15 9.57 5.26
N ALA A 132 11.58 8.68 6.09
CA ALA A 132 12.24 8.20 7.30
C ALA A 132 13.55 7.45 6.99
N PHE A 133 13.54 6.57 5.99
CA PHE A 133 14.73 5.87 5.54
C PHE A 133 15.78 6.83 4.95
N ASN A 134 15.37 7.73 4.07
CA ASN A 134 16.23 8.75 3.48
C ASN A 134 16.79 9.68 4.55
N TYR A 135 15.99 10.04 5.57
CA TYR A 135 16.45 10.83 6.70
C TYR A 135 17.54 10.11 7.49
N LEU A 136 17.35 8.82 7.80
CA LEU A 136 18.38 8.02 8.46
C LEU A 136 19.66 7.91 7.62
N TYR A 137 19.52 7.78 6.30
CA TYR A 137 20.66 7.75 5.39
C TYR A 137 21.37 9.10 5.31
N ARG A 138 20.63 10.22 5.18
CA ARG A 138 21.15 11.59 5.21
C ARG A 138 21.95 11.89 6.48
N ARG A 139 21.53 11.37 7.64
CA ARG A 139 22.25 11.55 8.92
C ARG A 139 23.65 10.94 8.94
N GLN A 140 23.96 10.02 8.02
CA GLN A 140 25.31 9.46 7.90
C GLN A 140 26.28 10.40 7.19
N LEU A 141 25.78 11.45 6.52
CA LEU A 141 26.60 12.45 5.85
C LEU A 141 26.94 13.59 6.82
N THR A 142 28.08 13.48 7.51
CA THR A 142 28.64 14.56 8.32
C THR A 142 29.51 15.49 7.47
N ASP A 143 29.70 16.74 7.92
CA ASP A 143 30.59 17.71 7.25
C ASP A 143 32.02 17.17 7.11
N GLU A 144 32.47 16.40 8.10
CA GLU A 144 33.78 15.72 8.08
C GLU A 144 33.84 14.66 6.96
N LYS A 145 32.79 13.86 6.79
CA LYS A 145 32.71 12.84 5.74
C LYS A 145 32.66 13.50 4.36
N LEU A 146 31.92 14.59 4.22
CA LEU A 146 31.86 15.40 2.99
C LEU A 146 33.23 15.99 2.64
N ALA A 147 33.94 16.56 3.63
CA ALA A 147 35.29 17.09 3.44
C ALA A 147 36.27 15.99 3.02
N CYS A 148 36.23 14.82 3.67
CA CYS A 148 37.04 13.67 3.34
C CYS A 148 36.81 13.19 1.89
N MET A 149 35.54 13.12 1.46
CA MET A 149 35.17 12.77 0.08
C MET A 149 35.70 13.78 -0.93
N ASN A 150 35.55 15.08 -0.68
CA ASN A 150 36.07 16.14 -1.55
C ASN A 150 37.60 16.07 -1.67
N ASP A 151 38.30 15.90 -0.55
CA ASP A 151 39.76 15.76 -0.54
C ASP A 151 40.23 14.52 -1.31
N ALA A 152 39.51 13.40 -1.20
CA ALA A 152 39.81 12.18 -1.93
C ALA A 152 39.64 12.36 -3.45
N ILE A 153 38.58 13.05 -3.88
CA ILE A 153 38.36 13.38 -5.31
C ILE A 153 39.49 14.27 -5.84
N VAL A 154 39.87 15.30 -5.09
CA VAL A 154 40.96 16.22 -5.48
C VAL A 154 42.31 15.48 -5.56
N LYS A 155 42.61 14.61 -4.61
CA LYS A 155 43.88 13.84 -4.60
C LYS A 155 43.98 12.82 -5.74
N ASN A 156 42.87 12.20 -6.10
CA ASN A 156 42.81 11.20 -7.17
C ASN A 156 42.67 11.83 -8.58
N CYS A 157 42.50 13.16 -8.67
CA CYS A 157 42.60 13.92 -9.91
C CYS A 157 43.99 14.58 -10.02
N PRO A 158 44.83 14.27 -11.04
CA PRO A 158 44.59 13.43 -12.21
C PRO A 158 44.78 11.93 -11.94
N ARG A 159 44.03 11.08 -12.68
CA ARG A 159 44.04 9.61 -12.59
C ARG A 159 45.47 9.06 -12.72
N LYS A 160 45.95 8.31 -11.71
CA LYS A 160 47.32 7.75 -11.71
C LYS A 160 47.37 6.22 -11.77
N THR A 161 46.46 5.49 -11.10
CA THR A 161 46.47 4.02 -11.06
C THR A 161 45.07 3.39 -11.20
N PRO A 162 44.95 2.12 -11.67
CA PRO A 162 43.66 1.43 -11.81
C PRO A 162 42.90 1.30 -10.48
N GLU A 163 43.61 1.05 -9.38
CA GLU A 163 43.01 0.96 -8.04
C GLU A 163 42.38 2.29 -7.57
N GLN A 164 42.96 3.42 -7.98
CA GLN A 164 42.40 4.74 -7.69
C GLN A 164 41.16 5.05 -8.52
N GLU A 165 41.03 4.42 -9.70
CA GLU A 165 39.86 4.56 -10.56
C GLU A 165 38.66 3.82 -9.94
N GLU A 166 38.84 2.58 -9.50
CA GLU A 166 37.80 1.82 -8.78
C GLU A 166 37.35 2.53 -7.48
N ALA A 167 38.30 3.07 -6.71
CA ALA A 167 37.98 3.82 -5.50
C ALA A 167 37.18 5.10 -5.80
N LEU A 168 37.49 5.77 -6.92
CA LEU A 168 36.74 6.95 -7.36
C LEU A 168 35.33 6.57 -7.81
N GLU A 169 35.15 5.48 -8.55
CA GLU A 169 33.83 4.99 -8.98
C GLU A 169 32.92 4.66 -7.79
N GLN A 170 33.47 3.98 -6.77
CA GLN A 170 32.73 3.68 -5.53
C GLN A 170 32.32 4.97 -4.79
N MET A 171 33.22 5.96 -4.72
CA MET A 171 32.91 7.26 -4.10
C MET A 171 31.85 8.03 -4.86
N VAL A 172 31.90 8.05 -6.20
CA VAL A 172 30.88 8.71 -7.02
C VAL A 172 29.52 8.04 -6.83
N ALA A 173 29.48 6.70 -6.79
CA ALA A 173 28.24 5.97 -6.51
C ALA A 173 27.67 6.28 -5.11
N GLU A 174 28.52 6.41 -4.09
CA GLU A 174 28.09 6.81 -2.74
C GLU A 174 27.54 8.25 -2.72
N ILE A 175 28.21 9.18 -3.40
CA ILE A 175 27.76 10.57 -3.55
C ILE A 175 26.41 10.63 -4.26
N ASP A 176 26.23 9.86 -5.33
CA ASP A 176 24.97 9.83 -6.07
C ASP A 176 23.84 9.23 -5.21
N GLY A 177 24.13 8.23 -4.37
CA GLY A 177 23.19 7.75 -3.35
C GLY A 177 22.77 8.84 -2.38
N TYR A 178 23.71 9.69 -1.91
CA TYR A 178 23.35 10.84 -1.07
C TYR A 178 22.52 11.88 -1.82
N LYS A 179 22.84 12.19 -3.08
CA LYS A 179 22.05 13.13 -3.89
C LYS A 179 20.60 12.66 -4.02
N GLN A 180 20.39 11.40 -4.39
CA GLN A 180 19.06 10.80 -4.46
C GLN A 180 18.34 10.87 -3.12
N ALA A 181 19.06 10.61 -2.02
CA ALA A 181 18.47 10.72 -0.70
C ALA A 181 18.03 12.15 -0.40
N TYR A 182 18.72 13.19 -0.87
CA TYR A 182 18.36 14.62 -0.67
C TYR A 182 17.34 15.17 -1.67
N GLU A 183 17.06 14.46 -2.76
CA GLU A 183 16.00 14.83 -3.70
C GLU A 183 14.64 14.82 -2.98
N PRO A 184 13.76 15.80 -3.28
CA PRO A 184 12.41 15.79 -2.76
C PRO A 184 11.66 14.58 -3.34
N GLU A 185 10.91 13.88 -2.49
CA GLU A 185 10.12 12.74 -2.94
C GLU A 185 9.01 13.20 -3.88
N GLU A 186 8.91 12.54 -5.03
CA GLU A 186 7.85 12.81 -5.99
C GLU A 186 6.49 12.40 -5.41
N LEU A 187 5.49 13.23 -5.66
CA LEU A 187 4.15 12.96 -5.20
C LEU A 187 3.58 11.78 -5.99
N ASP A 188 3.39 10.63 -5.33
CA ASP A 188 2.77 9.47 -5.96
C ASP A 188 1.28 9.71 -6.23
N ASN A 189 1.02 10.36 -7.36
CA ASN A 189 -0.30 10.72 -7.84
C ASN A 189 -1.14 9.49 -8.21
N PRO A 190 -0.62 8.49 -8.95
CA PRO A 190 -1.39 7.31 -9.35
C PRO A 190 -2.04 6.58 -8.19
N ASP A 191 -1.29 6.32 -7.12
CA ASP A 191 -1.79 5.62 -5.95
C ASP A 191 -2.84 6.44 -5.18
N ARG A 192 -2.61 7.75 -5.02
CA ARG A 192 -3.56 8.66 -4.36
C ARG A 192 -4.90 8.71 -5.09
N TYR A 193 -4.87 8.93 -6.40
CA TYR A 193 -6.10 8.97 -7.21
C TYR A 193 -6.80 7.62 -7.23
N ALA A 194 -6.06 6.52 -7.37
CA ALA A 194 -6.63 5.18 -7.35
C ALA A 194 -7.37 4.91 -6.02
N ARG A 195 -6.77 5.25 -4.87
CA ARG A 195 -7.40 5.07 -3.55
C ARG A 195 -8.65 5.93 -3.39
N VAL A 196 -8.58 7.22 -3.71
CA VAL A 196 -9.73 8.12 -3.62
C VAL A 196 -10.89 7.62 -4.47
N LEU A 197 -10.62 7.17 -5.69
CA LEU A 197 -11.64 6.62 -6.58
C LEU A 197 -12.23 5.30 -6.05
N VAL A 198 -11.41 4.41 -5.48
CA VAL A 198 -11.90 3.17 -4.85
C VAL A 198 -12.79 3.50 -3.67
N THR A 199 -12.35 4.36 -2.73
CA THR A 199 -13.15 4.76 -1.57
C THR A 199 -14.46 5.41 -1.98
N PHE A 200 -14.42 6.31 -2.98
CA PHE A 200 -15.61 6.96 -3.52
C PHE A 200 -16.60 5.92 -4.09
N LEU A 201 -16.13 5.04 -4.99
CA LEU A 201 -17.00 4.06 -5.63
C LEU A 201 -17.51 3.01 -4.65
N CYS A 202 -16.69 2.52 -3.71
CA CYS A 202 -17.14 1.62 -2.66
C CYS A 202 -18.20 2.28 -1.78
N SER A 203 -18.03 3.57 -1.43
CA SER A 203 -19.01 4.30 -0.64
C SER A 203 -20.34 4.45 -1.38
N VAL A 204 -20.31 4.79 -2.67
CA VAL A 204 -21.52 4.88 -3.51
C VAL A 204 -22.18 3.51 -3.68
N PHE A 205 -21.38 2.48 -3.93
CA PHE A 205 -21.86 1.13 -4.20
C PHE A 205 -22.50 0.49 -2.96
N PHE A 206 -21.93 0.70 -1.77
CA PHE A 206 -22.45 0.16 -0.52
C PHE A 206 -23.48 1.08 0.17
N ALA A 207 -23.70 2.32 -0.30
CA ALA A 207 -24.68 3.24 0.27
C ALA A 207 -26.10 2.67 0.42
N PRO A 208 -26.65 1.86 -0.51
CA PRO A 208 -27.99 1.29 -0.34
C PRO A 208 -28.10 0.31 0.84
N VAL A 209 -27.01 -0.38 1.19
CA VAL A 209 -26.97 -1.36 2.29
C VAL A 209 -26.51 -0.70 3.59
N PHE A 210 -25.57 0.25 3.50
CA PHE A 210 -25.00 0.96 4.62
C PHE A 210 -24.81 2.45 4.27
N PRO A 211 -25.84 3.30 4.46
CA PRO A 211 -25.77 4.72 4.09
C PRO A 211 -24.65 5.50 4.78
N ALA A 212 -24.22 5.06 5.96
CA ALA A 212 -23.11 5.71 6.68
C ALA A 212 -21.74 5.50 6.01
N ALA A 213 -21.62 4.58 5.04
CA ALA A 213 -20.43 4.42 4.21
C ALA A 213 -20.01 5.74 3.55
N VAL A 214 -20.96 6.56 3.11
CA VAL A 214 -20.69 7.84 2.45
C VAL A 214 -19.97 8.82 3.38
N PHE A 215 -20.35 8.87 4.66
CA PHE A 215 -19.68 9.76 5.62
C PHE A 215 -18.27 9.29 5.95
N ILE A 216 -18.05 7.99 6.04
CA ILE A 216 -16.71 7.41 6.25
C ILE A 216 -15.84 7.69 5.03
N GLY A 217 -16.37 7.50 3.82
CA GLY A 217 -15.67 7.80 2.57
C GLY A 217 -15.33 9.28 2.40
N MET A 218 -16.19 10.20 2.84
CA MET A 218 -15.89 11.63 2.86
C MET A 218 -14.81 12.00 3.89
N ALA A 219 -14.76 11.27 5.01
CA ALA A 219 -13.83 11.52 6.09
C ALA A 219 -12.44 10.93 5.82
N GLY A 220 -12.32 9.92 4.96
CA GLY A 220 -11.07 9.30 4.54
C GLY A 220 -10.32 10.13 3.53
#